data_AF-A0A1X7GJB7-F1
#
_entry.id   AF-A0A1X7GJB7-F1
#
_cell.length_a   1.000
_cell.length_b   1.000
_cell.length_c   1.000
_cell.angle_alpha   90.00
_cell.angle_beta   90.00
_cell.angle_gamma   90.00
#
_symmetry.space_group_name_H-M   'P 1'
#
loop_
_entity.id
_entity.type
_entity.pdbx_description
1 polymer ?
#
loop_
_entity_poly.entity_id
_entity_poly.type
_entity_poly.pdbx_seq_one_letter_code
_entity_poly.pdbx_strand_id
1 'polypeptide(L)'
;MLNSPASFPHAGSYALREKADGWDAVRILNAPDAKGEVTVAIVGTAGSSGNTRVALSTLIDGTPLTDAERAEMNALMGRGCNSADGARREELMDRDHRACRLAAMLNAADPAQAGEAA
;
A
#
# COMPACT_ATOMS: atom_id res chain seq x y z
N MET A 1 15.92 -20.35 5.54
CA MET A 1 15.98 -19.43 4.39
C MET A 1 15.20 -18.19 4.79
N LEU A 2 15.86 -17.03 4.91
CA LEU A 2 15.19 -15.77 5.24
C LEU A 2 14.20 -15.45 4.12
N ASN A 3 12.90 -15.42 4.43
CA ASN A 3 11.90 -14.76 3.58
C ASN A 3 12.30 -13.28 3.51
N SER A 4 13.10 -12.93 2.51
CA SER A 4 13.24 -11.53 2.12
C SER A 4 11.83 -11.08 1.76
N PRO A 5 11.24 -10.06 2.41
CA PRO A 5 9.96 -9.54 2.00
C PRO A 5 10.12 -9.16 0.53
N ALA A 6 9.39 -9.85 -0.34
CA ALA A 6 9.50 -9.62 -1.77
C ALA A 6 9.25 -8.13 -2.00
N SER A 7 10.25 -7.43 -2.54
CA SER A 7 10.14 -6.00 -2.76
C SER A 7 8.94 -5.74 -3.65
N PHE A 8 8.13 -4.75 -3.28
CA PHE A 8 7.05 -4.29 -4.13
C PHE A 8 7.60 -3.95 -5.52
N PRO A 9 6.92 -4.33 -6.61
CA PRO A 9 5.63 -5.01 -6.69
C PRO A 9 5.77 -6.51 -6.96
N HIS A 10 5.07 -7.36 -6.19
CA HIS A 10 5.01 -8.81 -6.42
C HIS A 10 3.58 -9.34 -6.35
N ALA A 11 3.35 -10.51 -6.97
CA ALA A 11 2.06 -11.18 -6.91
C ALA A 11 1.66 -11.49 -5.45
N GLY A 12 0.48 -11.06 -5.04
CA GLY A 12 -0.01 -11.12 -3.67
C GLY A 12 0.16 -9.83 -2.88
N SER A 13 0.97 -8.87 -3.35
CA SER A 13 1.07 -7.53 -2.75
C SER A 13 -0.23 -6.76 -2.85
N TYR A 14 -0.47 -5.88 -1.89
CA TYR A 14 -1.53 -4.89 -1.95
C TYR A 14 -0.94 -3.53 -2.34
N ALA A 15 -1.69 -2.78 -3.13
CA ALA A 15 -1.31 -1.47 -3.62
C ALA A 15 -2.52 -0.52 -3.56
N LEU A 16 -2.24 0.77 -3.58
CA LEU A 16 -3.25 1.78 -3.81
C LEU A 16 -3.28 2.16 -5.29
N ARG A 17 -4.47 2.26 -5.86
CA ARG A 17 -4.68 2.79 -7.21
C ARG A 17 -5.42 4.12 -7.11
N GLU A 18 -4.85 5.17 -7.70
CA GLU A 18 -5.54 6.46 -7.82
C GLU A 18 -6.62 6.39 -8.92
N LYS A 19 -7.75 7.04 -8.67
CA LYS A 19 -8.86 7.25 -9.61
C LYS A 19 -9.25 8.72 -9.60
N ALA A 20 -10.03 9.12 -10.61
CA ALA A 20 -10.66 10.43 -10.69
C ALA A 20 -11.47 10.84 -9.43
N ASP A 21 -12.08 9.88 -8.74
CA ASP A 21 -12.97 10.13 -7.59
C ASP A 21 -12.35 9.72 -6.23
N GLY A 22 -11.08 9.28 -6.22
CA GLY A 22 -10.43 8.85 -4.99
C GLY A 22 -9.45 7.71 -5.19
N TRP A 23 -9.45 6.76 -4.26
CA TRP A 23 -8.45 5.69 -4.21
C TRP A 23 -9.15 4.33 -4.16
N ASP A 24 -8.48 3.29 -4.66
CA ASP A 24 -8.86 1.90 -4.44
C ASP A 24 -7.72 1.15 -3.78
N ALA A 25 -8.07 0.23 -2.87
CA ALA A 25 -7.19 -0.87 -2.53
C ALA A 25 -7.26 -1.94 -3.63
N VAL A 26 -6.11 -2.34 -4.14
CA VAL A 26 -6.00 -3.41 -5.13
C VAL A 26 -4.98 -4.44 -4.69
N ARG A 27 -5.19 -5.71 -5.07
CA ARG A 27 -4.25 -6.80 -4.88
C ARG A 27 -3.64 -7.19 -6.21
N ILE A 28 -2.31 -7.19 -6.27
CA ILE A 28 -1.56 -7.62 -7.45
C ILE A 28 -1.70 -9.14 -7.59
N LEU A 29 -2.14 -9.61 -8.76
CA LEU A 29 -2.37 -11.04 -9.01
C LEU A 29 -1.18 -11.70 -9.71
N ASN A 30 -0.38 -10.93 -10.43
CA ASN A 30 0.74 -11.41 -11.24
C ASN A 30 1.89 -10.40 -11.27
N ALA A 31 3.09 -10.88 -11.60
CA ALA A 31 4.25 -10.04 -11.83
C ALA A 31 4.03 -9.09 -13.04
N PRO A 32 4.70 -7.93 -13.08
CA PRO A 32 4.63 -7.01 -14.20
C PRO A 32 5.08 -7.68 -15.50
N ASP A 33 4.31 -7.47 -16.57
CA ASP A 33 4.69 -7.89 -17.93
C ASP A 33 5.89 -7.08 -18.45
N ALA A 34 6.47 -7.46 -19.59
CA ALA A 34 7.52 -6.70 -20.27
C ALA A 34 7.13 -5.24 -20.58
N LYS A 35 5.83 -4.94 -20.62
CA LYS A 35 5.28 -3.57 -20.75
C LYS A 35 5.12 -2.81 -19.44
N GLY A 36 5.43 -3.42 -18.30
CA GLY A 36 5.22 -2.83 -16.97
C GLY A 36 3.76 -2.82 -16.53
N GLU A 37 2.91 -3.67 -17.09
CA GLU A 37 1.50 -3.80 -16.70
C GLU A 37 1.31 -4.97 -15.74
N VAL A 38 0.44 -4.78 -14.74
CA VAL A 38 0.05 -5.82 -13.78
C VAL A 38 -1.46 -6.01 -13.78
N THR A 39 -1.90 -7.25 -13.61
CA THR A 39 -3.29 -7.57 -13.33
C THR A 39 -3.52 -7.40 -11.84
N VAL A 40 -4.51 -6.60 -11.48
CA VAL A 40 -4.90 -6.35 -10.10
C VAL A 40 -6.37 -6.71 -9.89
N ALA A 41 -6.70 -7.18 -8.69
CA ALA A 41 -8.06 -7.33 -8.21
C ALA A 41 -8.40 -6.17 -7.27
N ILE A 42 -9.56 -5.54 -7.44
CA ILE A 42 -10.02 -4.49 -6.52
C ILE A 42 -10.53 -5.17 -5.23
N VAL A 43 -10.10 -4.65 -4.08
CA VAL A 43 -10.49 -5.16 -2.77
C VAL A 43 -11.63 -4.30 -2.22
N GLY A 44 -12.77 -4.92 -1.89
CA GLY A 44 -13.91 -4.24 -1.24
C GLY A 44 -15.21 -4.10 -2.04
N THR A 45 -15.24 -4.50 -3.32
CA THR A 45 -16.51 -4.61 -4.03
C THR A 45 -17.07 -6.02 -3.88
N ALA A 46 -18.05 -6.17 -2.97
CA ALA A 46 -18.91 -7.34 -2.92
C ALA A 46 -19.57 -7.54 -4.30
N GLY A 47 -19.05 -8.49 -5.09
CA GLY A 47 -19.71 -8.97 -6.32
C GLY A 47 -19.19 -8.45 -7.66
N SER A 48 -18.07 -7.73 -7.73
CA SER A 48 -17.42 -7.47 -9.03
C SER A 48 -15.92 -7.72 -8.96
N SER A 49 -15.57 -9.01 -9.05
CA SER A 49 -14.19 -9.49 -9.22
C SER A 49 -13.70 -9.17 -10.64
N GLY A 50 -13.63 -7.88 -10.97
CA GLY A 50 -13.12 -7.40 -12.25
C GLY A 50 -11.60 -7.29 -12.19
N ASN A 51 -10.92 -8.40 -12.46
CA ASN A 51 -9.47 -8.38 -12.66
C ASN A 51 -9.15 -7.36 -13.75
N THR A 52 -8.41 -6.32 -13.41
CA THR A 52 -8.10 -5.21 -14.30
C THR A 52 -6.60 -5.17 -14.54
N ARG A 53 -6.19 -5.01 -15.80
CA ARG A 53 -4.80 -4.65 -16.12
C ARG A 53 -4.60 -3.16 -15.93
N VAL A 54 -3.58 -2.81 -15.16
CA VAL A 54 -3.18 -1.43 -14.91
C VAL A 54 -1.67 -1.32 -15.09
N ALA A 55 -1.21 -0.15 -15.53
CA ALA A 55 0.21 0.15 -15.55
C ALA A 55 0.73 0.17 -14.11
N LEU A 56 1.89 -0.43 -13.88
CA LEU A 56 2.50 -0.44 -12.56
C LEU A 56 2.79 0.99 -12.05
N SER A 57 3.06 1.93 -12.96
CA SER A 57 3.28 3.34 -12.65
C SER A 57 2.07 4.04 -12.04
N THR A 58 0.86 3.49 -12.16
CA THR A 58 -0.35 4.06 -11.53
C THR A 58 -0.66 3.43 -10.18
N LEU A 59 0.13 2.42 -9.78
CA LEU A 59 0.05 1.81 -8.47
C LEU A 59 1.01 2.50 -7.51
N ILE A 60 0.50 2.75 -6.33
CA ILE A 60 1.26 3.33 -5.23
C ILE A 60 1.49 2.26 -4.20
N ASP A 61 2.75 2.10 -3.81
CA ASP A 61 3.15 1.25 -2.71
C ASP A 61 2.46 1.73 -1.43
N GLY A 62 1.58 0.88 -0.89
CA GLY A 62 0.98 1.05 0.43
C GLY A 62 1.55 0.05 1.43
N THR A 63 2.71 -0.55 1.14
CA THR A 63 3.34 -1.50 2.06
C THR A 63 3.60 -0.80 3.39
N PRO A 64 3.18 -1.38 4.52
CA PRO A 64 3.44 -0.80 5.83
C PRO A 64 4.94 -0.64 6.06
N LEU A 65 5.30 0.44 6.75
CA LEU A 65 6.67 0.65 7.19
C LEU A 65 7.13 -0.54 8.03
N THR A 66 8.35 -1.00 7.77
CA THR A 66 9.01 -1.99 8.63
C THR A 66 9.27 -1.40 10.03
N ASP A 67 9.47 -2.27 11.02
CA ASP A 67 9.80 -1.83 12.39
C ASP A 67 11.05 -0.93 12.42
N ALA A 68 12.05 -1.26 11.59
CA ALA A 68 13.26 -0.45 11.41
C ALA A 68 12.96 0.93 10.81
N GLU A 69 12.07 1.02 9.81
CA GLU A 69 11.66 2.30 9.22
C GLU A 69 10.80 3.14 10.17
N ARG A 70 9.93 2.52 10.98
CA ARG A 70 9.18 3.25 12.03
C ARG A 70 10.12 3.77 13.12
N ALA A 71 11.11 2.97 13.52
CA ALA A 71 12.14 3.39 14.45
C ALA A 71 12.98 4.55 13.88
N GLU A 72 13.32 4.50 12.58
CA GLU A 72 14.00 5.58 11.86
C GLU A 72 13.13 6.86 11.83
N MET A 73 11.86 6.76 11.46
CA MET A 73 10.92 7.90 11.47
C MET A 73 10.85 8.56 12.86
N ASN A 74 10.75 7.75 13.92
CA ASN A 74 10.69 8.25 15.30
C ASN A 74 12.02 8.90 15.74
N ALA A 75 13.15 8.32 15.34
CA ALA A 75 14.48 8.88 15.58
C ALA A 75 14.68 10.22 14.85
N LEU A 76 14.17 10.34 13.62
CA LEU A 76 14.20 11.56 12.81
C LEU A 76 13.28 12.66 13.37
N MET A 77 12.17 12.31 14.04
CA MET A 77 11.34 13.29 14.76
C MET A 77 12.04 13.87 16.00
N GLY A 78 12.89 13.07 16.66
CA GLY A 78 13.64 13.50 17.83
C GLY A 78 14.94 14.27 17.52
N ARG A 79 15.40 14.27 16.26
CA ARG A 79 16.59 15.01 15.82
C ARG A 79 16.19 16.34 15.17
N GLY A 80 16.91 17.41 15.52
CA GLY A 80 16.74 18.72 14.91
C GLY A 80 16.82 18.65 13.38
N CYS A 81 16.00 19.46 12.71
CA CYS A 81 15.71 19.40 11.29
C CYS A 81 16.94 19.75 10.42
N ASN A 82 17.70 18.76 9.95
CA ASN A 82 18.54 18.93 8.77
C ASN A 82 17.69 18.67 7.51
N SER A 83 18.00 19.33 6.39
CA SER A 83 17.20 19.21 5.16
C SER A 83 17.11 17.78 4.59
N ALA A 84 18.14 16.96 4.74
CA ALA A 84 18.13 15.56 4.30
C ALA A 84 17.29 14.66 5.23
N ASP A 85 17.39 14.87 6.54
CA ASP A 85 16.58 14.20 7.55
C ASP A 85 15.09 14.58 7.39
N GLY A 86 14.80 15.83 7.03
CA GLY A 86 13.46 16.33 6.72
C GLY A 86 12.80 15.60 5.55
N ALA A 87 13.50 15.52 4.40
CA ALA A 87 12.99 14.83 3.22
C ALA A 87 12.75 13.33 3.47
N ARG A 88 13.67 12.66 4.18
CA ARG A 88 13.51 11.24 4.54
C ARG A 88 12.34 11.02 5.50
N ARG A 89 12.19 11.90 6.49
CA ARG A 89 11.06 11.87 7.42
C ARG A 89 9.72 12.05 6.70
N GLU A 90 9.65 13.01 5.79
CA GLU A 90 8.44 13.27 5.00
C GLU A 90 8.07 12.07 4.11
N GLU A 91 9.06 11.42 3.48
CA GLU A 91 8.86 10.18 2.72
C GLU A 91 8.27 9.06 3.59
N LEU A 92 8.85 8.85 4.78
CA LEU A 92 8.37 7.82 5.72
C LEU A 92 6.95 8.12 6.22
N MET A 93 6.65 9.37 6.56
CA MET A 93 5.30 9.80 6.95
C MET A 93 4.28 9.60 5.83
N ASP A 94 4.63 9.96 4.59
CA ASP A 94 3.77 9.78 3.43
C ASP A 94 3.54 8.29 3.12
N ARG A 95 4.55 7.43 3.29
CA ARG A 95 4.38 5.96 3.20
C ARG A 95 3.52 5.40 4.31
N ASP A 96 3.70 5.84 5.57
CA ASP A 96 2.86 5.42 6.70
C ASP A 96 1.40 5.81 6.46
N HIS A 97 1.14 7.03 5.97
CA HIS A 97 -0.20 7.51 5.68
C HIS A 97 -0.88 6.71 4.56
N ARG A 98 -0.13 6.39 3.49
CA ARG A 98 -0.58 5.49 2.42
C ARG A 98 -0.87 4.08 2.92
N ALA A 99 0.01 3.52 3.75
CA ALA A 99 -0.20 2.21 4.34
C ALA A 99 -1.42 2.17 5.28
N CYS A 100 -1.61 3.22 6.09
CA CYS A 100 -2.77 3.37 6.96
C CYS A 100 -4.07 3.46 6.14
N ARG A 101 -4.06 4.21 5.03
CA ARG A 101 -5.19 4.29 4.11
C ARG A 101 -5.50 2.95 3.46
N LEU A 102 -4.48 2.25 2.96
CA LEU A 102 -4.63 0.91 2.41
C LEU A 102 -5.22 -0.04 3.45
N ALA A 103 -4.68 -0.05 4.67
CA ALA A 103 -5.20 -0.86 5.77
C ALA A 103 -6.66 -0.52 6.10
N ALA A 104 -7.04 0.76 6.14
CA ALA A 104 -8.42 1.17 6.39
C ALA A 104 -9.37 0.66 5.29
N MET A 105 -8.95 0.73 4.02
CA MET A 105 -9.72 0.21 2.89
C MET A 105 -9.83 -1.31 2.88
N LEU A 106 -8.75 -2.02 3.26
CA LEU A 106 -8.74 -3.47 3.40
C LEU A 106 -9.63 -3.93 4.56
N ASN A 107 -9.64 -3.22 5.70
CA ASN A 107 -10.54 -3.51 6.82
C ASN A 107 -12.01 -3.22 6.46
N ALA A 108 -12.29 -2.10 5.78
CA ALA A 108 -13.66 -1.79 5.31
C ALA A 108 -14.17 -2.77 4.25
N ALA A 109 -13.26 -3.40 3.51
CA ALA A 109 -13.56 -4.41 2.50
C ALA A 109 -13.88 -5.79 3.09
N ASP A 110 -13.60 -6.03 4.38
CA ASP A 110 -13.88 -7.29 5.06
C ASP A 110 -15.22 -7.21 5.81
N PRO A 111 -16.31 -7.78 5.26
CA PRO A 111 -17.62 -7.72 5.91
C PRO A 111 -17.69 -8.55 7.21
N ALA A 112 -16.66 -9.34 7.57
CA ALA A 112 -16.66 -10.11 8.81
C ALA A 112 -16.50 -9.24 10.06
N GLN A 113 -16.02 -7.99 9.94
CA GLN A 113 -15.92 -7.05 11.06
C GLN A 113 -17.10 -6.09 11.21
N ALA A 114 -18.01 -6.03 10.23
CA ALA A 114 -19.19 -5.16 10.27
C ALA A 114 -20.37 -5.77 11.07
N GLY A 115 -20.17 -6.93 11.70
CA GLY A 115 -21.22 -7.78 12.28
C GLY A 115 -21.25 -7.89 13.82
N GLU A 116 -20.63 -6.99 14.58
CA GLU A 116 -20.75 -6.99 16.06
C GLU A 116 -21.00 -5.59 16.62
N ALA A 117 -22.13 -4.99 16.22
CA ALA A 117 -22.76 -3.89 16.96
C ALA A 117 -24.24 -3.79 16.56
N ALA A 118 -25.05 -4.79 16.91
CA ALA A 118 -26.50 -4.67 16.95
C ALA A 118 -27.08 -5.59 18.03
#